data_AF-A0A833KZD8-F1
#
_entry.id   AF-A0A833KZD8-F1
#
_cell.length_a   1.000
_cell.length_b   1.000
_cell.length_c   1.000
_cell.angle_alpha   90.00
_cell.angle_beta   90.00
_cell.angle_gamma   90.00
#
_symmetry.space_group_name_H-M   'P 1'
#
loop_
_entity.id
_entity.type
_entity.pdbx_description
1 polymer ?
#
loop_
_entity_poly.entity_id
_entity_poly.type
_entity_poly.pdbx_seq_one_letter_code
_entity_poly.pdbx_strand_id
1 'polypeptide(L)'
;TDAGVNISPDLTRKMQIIENAVKMAKVIGIKKPKVAVLAAVEKVIYPAMPATRDADLLAQMSKQGRFKDAIVEGPYALDNAVSIESARTKGITGQVAGQADILLVPNIEAGNILYKSLTCFAKADAAGIVVGASHPLVVSSRADDAETKFLSILLAAVYAERHEE
;
A
#
# COMPACT_ATOMS: atom_id res chain seq x y z
N THR A 1 -0.10 1.46 -2.78
CA THR A 1 -1.43 2.07 -2.92
C THR A 1 -1.41 3.45 -2.28
N ASP A 2 -2.03 4.49 -2.81
CA ASP A 2 -2.75 4.56 -4.08
C ASP A 2 -1.87 5.31 -5.10
N ALA A 3 -1.71 4.73 -6.30
CA ALA A 3 -0.84 5.25 -7.35
C ALA A 3 -1.60 5.84 -8.56
N GLY A 4 -2.94 5.86 -8.52
CA GLY A 4 -3.75 6.16 -9.70
C GLY A 4 -5.10 6.85 -9.47
N VAL A 5 -5.67 6.87 -8.26
CA VAL A 5 -7.02 7.44 -8.03
C VAL A 5 -7.00 8.63 -7.08
N ASN A 6 -6.53 8.45 -5.85
CA ASN A 6 -6.61 9.49 -4.82
C ASN A 6 -5.38 10.41 -4.84
N ILE A 7 -5.56 11.67 -5.29
CA ILE A 7 -4.46 12.65 -5.47
C ILE A 7 -3.73 12.95 -4.15
N SER A 8 -4.45 13.49 -3.16
CA SER A 8 -3.91 13.84 -1.85
C SER A 8 -4.89 13.38 -0.77
N PRO A 9 -4.94 12.08 -0.45
CA PRO A 9 -5.93 11.53 0.46
C PRO A 9 -5.71 12.07 1.88
N ASP A 10 -6.80 12.48 2.52
CA ASP A 10 -6.80 12.77 3.96
C ASP A 10 -6.73 11.49 4.81
N LEU A 11 -6.72 11.63 6.13
CA LEU A 11 -6.63 10.50 7.06
C LEU A 11 -7.78 9.50 6.86
N THR A 12 -9.02 9.98 6.71
CA THR A 12 -10.20 9.14 6.52
C THR A 12 -10.12 8.38 5.19
N ARG A 13 -9.69 9.04 4.13
CA ARG A 13 -9.49 8.40 2.82
C ARG A 13 -8.37 7.38 2.87
N LYS A 14 -7.26 7.67 3.55
CA LYS A 14 -6.16 6.72 3.77
C LYS A 14 -6.64 5.46 4.49
N MET A 15 -7.52 5.58 5.49
CA MET A 15 -8.13 4.41 6.13
C MET A 15 -8.91 3.53 5.14
N GLN A 16 -9.73 4.14 4.29
CA GLN A 16 -10.49 3.40 3.26
C GLN A 16 -9.56 2.73 2.23
N ILE A 17 -8.48 3.42 1.83
CA ILE A 17 -7.46 2.85 0.95
C ILE A 17 -6.82 1.62 1.60
N ILE A 18 -6.49 1.67 2.89
CA ILE A 18 -5.97 0.52 3.65
C ILE A 18 -6.98 -0.62 3.62
N GLU A 19 -8.25 -0.37 3.96
CA GLU A 19 -9.28 -1.41 3.99
C GLU A 19 -9.45 -2.12 2.65
N ASN A 20 -9.46 -1.35 1.56
CA ASN A 20 -9.52 -1.90 0.21
C ASN A 20 -8.27 -2.72 -0.13
N ALA A 21 -7.08 -2.23 0.21
CA ALA A 21 -5.84 -2.96 -0.03
C ALA A 21 -5.73 -4.24 0.80
N VAL A 22 -6.21 -4.23 2.05
CA VAL A 22 -6.25 -5.40 2.93
C VAL A 22 -7.19 -6.46 2.37
N LYS A 23 -8.38 -6.07 1.89
CA LYS A 23 -9.30 -6.99 1.19
C LYS A 23 -8.65 -7.62 -0.03
N MET A 24 -8.01 -6.81 -0.87
CA MET A 24 -7.28 -7.29 -2.04
C MET A 24 -6.16 -8.27 -1.66
N ALA A 25 -5.37 -7.96 -0.64
CA ALA A 25 -4.30 -8.84 -0.17
C ALA A 25 -4.84 -10.20 0.34
N LYS A 26 -5.99 -10.21 1.03
CA LYS A 26 -6.64 -11.45 1.47
C LYS A 26 -7.13 -12.29 0.29
N VAL A 27 -7.73 -11.66 -0.74
CA VAL A 27 -8.17 -12.32 -1.97
C VAL A 27 -7.05 -13.12 -2.65
N ILE A 28 -5.82 -12.58 -2.64
CA ILE A 28 -4.63 -13.24 -3.21
C ILE A 28 -3.90 -14.16 -2.21
N GLY A 29 -4.49 -14.42 -1.04
CA GLY A 29 -4.02 -15.43 -0.08
C GLY A 29 -3.23 -14.92 1.12
N ILE A 30 -3.05 -13.60 1.28
CA ILE A 30 -2.35 -13.02 2.44
C ILE A 30 -3.33 -12.92 3.62
N LYS A 31 -3.27 -13.91 4.52
CA LYS A 31 -4.24 -14.06 5.63
C LYS A 31 -4.27 -12.86 6.59
N LYS A 32 -3.11 -12.29 6.91
CA LYS A 32 -2.98 -11.17 7.85
C LYS A 32 -2.00 -10.12 7.27
N PRO A 33 -2.48 -9.26 6.36
CA PRO A 33 -1.61 -8.33 5.65
C PRO A 33 -0.90 -7.34 6.59
N LYS A 34 0.38 -7.10 6.31
CA LYS A 34 1.22 -6.11 6.96
C LYS A 34 1.29 -4.85 6.11
N VAL A 35 0.75 -3.75 6.63
CA VAL A 35 0.64 -2.46 5.94
C VAL A 35 1.66 -1.49 6.51
N ALA A 36 2.60 -1.06 5.69
CA ALA A 36 3.50 0.04 6.01
C ALA A 36 2.90 1.35 5.51
N VAL A 37 2.71 2.32 6.41
CA VAL A 37 2.37 3.69 6.03
C VAL A 37 3.65 4.49 5.81
N LEU A 38 3.88 4.84 4.54
CA LEU A 38 5.13 5.43 4.10
C LEU A 38 5.19 6.92 4.40
N ALA A 39 6.36 7.34 4.86
CA ALA A 39 6.79 8.73 4.97
C ALA A 39 8.28 8.83 4.64
N ALA A 40 8.83 10.05 4.55
CA ALA A 40 10.25 10.22 4.24
C ALA A 40 11.17 9.87 5.43
N VAL A 41 10.64 9.93 6.66
CA VAL A 41 11.36 9.65 7.91
C VAL A 41 10.43 9.01 8.93
N GLU A 42 11.00 8.33 9.92
CA GLU A 42 10.25 7.63 10.98
C GLU A 42 9.70 8.58 12.05
N LYS A 43 10.41 9.68 12.32
CA LYS A 43 10.02 10.64 13.36
C LYS A 43 8.86 11.51 12.87
N VAL A 44 7.86 11.71 13.71
CA VAL A 44 6.78 12.66 13.44
C VAL A 44 7.34 14.08 13.41
N ILE A 45 7.18 14.77 12.27
CA ILE A 45 7.58 16.16 12.07
C ILE A 45 6.34 17.00 11.81
N TYR A 46 5.84 17.66 12.85
CA TYR A 46 4.70 18.58 12.76
C TYR A 46 5.16 20.05 12.81
N PRO A 47 4.62 20.94 11.98
CA PRO A 47 3.65 20.71 10.90
C PRO A 47 4.30 20.35 9.55
N ALA A 48 5.64 20.31 9.48
CA ALA A 48 6.36 20.32 8.20
C ALA A 48 6.24 19.04 7.37
N MET A 49 5.85 17.89 7.94
CA MET A 49 5.69 16.64 7.21
C MET A 49 4.39 15.90 7.59
N PRO A 50 3.24 16.31 7.03
CA PRO A 50 1.93 15.71 7.34
C PRO A 50 1.85 14.20 7.16
N ALA A 51 2.63 13.63 6.22
CA ALA A 51 2.72 12.20 6.00
C ALA A 51 3.12 11.42 7.27
N THR A 52 4.05 11.96 8.05
CA THR A 52 4.49 11.32 9.31
C THR A 52 3.40 11.36 10.38
N ARG A 53 2.64 12.45 10.47
CA ARG A 53 1.51 12.56 11.39
C ARG A 53 0.41 11.56 11.02
N ASP A 54 0.04 11.49 9.75
CA ASP A 54 -1.02 10.60 9.30
C ASP A 54 -0.62 9.12 9.50
N ALA A 55 0.64 8.78 9.23
CA ALA A 55 1.17 7.44 9.47
C ALA A 55 1.14 7.03 10.95
N ASP A 56 1.56 7.93 11.85
CA ASP A 56 1.51 7.70 13.29
C ASP A 56 0.07 7.50 13.79
N LEU A 57 -0.88 8.35 13.34
CA LEU A 57 -2.30 8.21 13.69
C LEU A 57 -2.88 6.86 13.22
N LEU A 58 -2.58 6.44 11.99
CA LEU A 58 -3.04 5.14 11.46
C LEU A 58 -2.44 3.96 12.24
N ALA A 59 -1.16 4.05 12.64
CA ALA A 59 -0.52 3.03 13.45
C ALA A 59 -1.15 2.94 14.86
N GLN A 60 -1.47 4.08 15.48
CA GLN A 60 -2.20 4.12 16.75
C GLN A 60 -3.60 3.50 16.63
N MET A 61 -4.34 3.83 15.58
CA MET A 61 -5.64 3.21 15.29
C MET A 61 -5.54 1.70 15.10
N SER A 62 -4.46 1.21 14.48
CA SER A 62 -4.20 -0.23 14.36
C SER A 62 -4.02 -0.91 15.70
N LYS A 63 -3.25 -0.30 16.61
CA LYS A 63 -3.05 -0.81 17.98
C LYS A 63 -4.37 -0.83 18.78
N GLN A 64 -5.29 0.08 18.47
CA GLN A 64 -6.63 0.14 19.03
C GLN A 64 -7.63 -0.82 18.35
N GLY A 65 -7.18 -1.64 17.40
CA GLY A 65 -8.01 -2.66 16.75
C GLY A 65 -8.88 -2.15 15.60
N ARG A 66 -8.59 -0.96 15.04
CA ARG A 66 -9.35 -0.42 13.89
C ARG A 66 -9.25 -1.31 12.65
N PHE A 67 -8.09 -1.95 12.45
CA PHE A 67 -7.80 -2.83 11.32
C PHE A 67 -7.71 -4.28 11.82
N LYS A 68 -8.85 -4.92 12.06
CA LYS A 68 -8.89 -6.27 12.70
C LYS A 68 -8.12 -7.35 11.95
N ASP A 69 -8.14 -7.27 10.62
CA ASP A 69 -7.58 -8.30 9.73
C ASP A 69 -6.15 -7.98 9.26
N ALA A 70 -5.56 -6.88 9.71
CA ALA A 70 -4.25 -6.42 9.25
C ALA A 70 -3.43 -5.82 10.39
N ILE A 71 -2.15 -5.64 10.15
CA ILE A 71 -1.27 -4.88 11.05
C ILE A 71 -0.80 -3.66 10.29
N VAL A 72 -1.13 -2.47 10.79
CA VAL A 72 -0.72 -1.20 10.18
C VAL A 72 0.31 -0.53 11.07
N GLU A 73 1.49 -0.27 10.55
CA GLU A 73 2.59 0.43 11.23
C GLU A 73 3.20 1.50 10.33
N GLY A 74 3.84 2.48 10.97
CA GLY A 74 4.46 3.63 10.34
C GLY A 74 4.70 4.72 11.40
N PRO A 75 5.35 5.83 11.05
CA PRO A 75 5.87 6.16 9.73
C PRO A 75 7.11 5.33 9.38
N TYR A 76 7.20 4.85 8.14
CA TYR A 76 8.40 4.16 7.64
C TYR A 76 8.89 4.79 6.33
N ALA A 77 10.21 5.00 6.23
CA ALA A 77 10.87 5.10 4.95
C ALA A 77 10.76 3.77 4.18
N LEU A 78 10.86 3.82 2.85
CA LEU A 78 10.65 2.66 1.98
C LEU A 78 11.57 1.49 2.34
N ASP A 79 12.85 1.74 2.54
CA ASP A 79 13.84 0.71 2.87
C ASP A 79 13.49 0.00 4.19
N ASN A 80 13.03 0.74 5.18
CA ASN A 80 12.60 0.22 6.47
C ASN A 80 11.29 -0.55 6.40
N ALA A 81 10.46 -0.31 5.37
CA ALA A 81 9.24 -1.08 5.13
C ALA A 81 9.52 -2.44 4.45
N VAL A 82 10.55 -2.52 3.59
CA VAL A 82 10.78 -3.69 2.72
C VAL A 82 12.06 -4.49 2.98
N SER A 83 12.99 -3.97 3.79
CA SER A 83 14.25 -4.66 4.13
C SER A 83 14.39 -4.85 5.65
N ILE A 84 14.43 -6.11 6.08
CA ILE A 84 14.70 -6.49 7.47
C ILE A 84 16.08 -5.97 7.92
N GLU A 85 17.07 -5.99 7.03
CA GLU A 85 18.42 -5.52 7.32
C GLU A 85 18.46 -3.99 7.57
N SER A 86 17.79 -3.21 6.72
CA SER A 86 17.68 -1.76 6.88
C SER A 86 16.96 -1.40 8.18
N ALA A 87 15.83 -2.09 8.45
CA ALA A 87 15.08 -1.90 9.69
C ALA A 87 15.95 -2.21 10.92
N ARG A 88 16.66 -3.34 10.93
CA ARG A 88 17.58 -3.71 12.04
C ARG A 88 18.70 -2.70 12.23
N THR A 89 19.35 -2.29 11.14
CA THR A 89 20.46 -1.32 11.16
C THR A 89 20.04 0.00 11.79
N LYS A 90 18.80 0.44 11.55
CA LYS A 90 18.24 1.67 12.12
C LYS A 90 17.51 1.46 13.45
N GLY A 91 17.53 0.26 14.01
CA GLY A 91 16.87 -0.07 15.28
C GLY A 91 15.34 -0.01 15.22
N ILE A 92 14.75 -0.13 14.02
CA ILE A 92 13.32 -0.08 13.82
C ILE A 92 12.72 -1.46 14.12
N THR A 93 11.81 -1.48 15.08
CA THR A 93 11.09 -2.67 15.51
C THR A 93 9.63 -2.58 15.11
N GLY A 94 8.98 -3.72 14.91
CA GLY A 94 7.58 -3.80 14.52
C GLY A 94 7.29 -5.12 13.82
N GLN A 95 6.02 -5.46 13.67
CA GLN A 95 5.65 -6.66 12.91
C GLN A 95 5.70 -6.42 11.40
N VAL A 96 5.60 -5.15 10.98
CA VAL A 96 5.61 -4.72 9.57
C VAL A 96 7.01 -4.33 9.11
N ALA A 97 7.87 -3.86 10.01
CA ALA A 97 9.23 -3.42 9.69
C ALA A 97 10.03 -4.46 8.87
N GLY A 98 10.44 -4.05 7.67
CA GLY A 98 11.17 -4.86 6.70
C GLY A 98 10.37 -5.99 6.05
N GLN A 99 9.06 -6.08 6.31
CA GLN A 99 8.21 -7.21 5.96
C GLN A 99 6.82 -6.76 5.50
N ALA A 100 6.70 -5.57 4.91
CA ALA A 100 5.42 -5.06 4.45
C ALA A 100 4.89 -5.83 3.23
N ASP A 101 3.61 -6.23 3.30
CA ASP A 101 2.86 -6.76 2.15
C ASP A 101 2.23 -5.62 1.34
N ILE A 102 1.83 -4.54 2.03
CA ILE A 102 1.15 -3.38 1.46
C ILE A 102 1.93 -2.12 1.81
N LEU A 103 2.21 -1.31 0.80
CA LEU A 103 2.80 0.02 0.95
C LEU A 103 1.72 1.09 0.73
N LEU A 104 1.33 1.81 1.79
CA LEU A 104 0.47 2.99 1.68
C LEU A 104 1.33 4.23 1.49
N VAL A 105 1.27 4.84 0.31
CA VAL A 105 2.00 6.08 -0.03
C VAL A 105 1.25 7.32 0.48
N PRO A 106 1.96 8.45 0.70
CA PRO A 106 1.33 9.66 1.23
C PRO A 106 0.36 10.34 0.24
N ASN A 107 0.64 10.26 -1.06
CA ASN A 107 -0.09 10.90 -2.15
C ASN A 107 0.15 10.17 -3.49
N ILE A 108 -0.56 10.59 -4.53
CA ILE A 108 -0.50 9.96 -5.84
C ILE A 108 0.86 10.12 -6.51
N GLU A 109 1.57 11.23 -6.29
CA GLU A 109 2.87 11.47 -6.88
C GLU A 109 3.88 10.43 -6.39
N ALA A 110 3.94 10.20 -5.06
CA ALA A 110 4.78 9.18 -4.47
C ALA A 110 4.39 7.77 -4.97
N GLY A 111 3.09 7.48 -5.07
CA GLY A 111 2.60 6.21 -5.60
C GLY A 111 2.99 5.97 -7.05
N ASN A 112 2.80 6.97 -7.91
CA ASN A 112 3.07 6.88 -9.34
C ASN A 112 4.57 6.75 -9.61
N ILE A 113 5.40 7.54 -8.92
CA ILE A 113 6.86 7.47 -9.02
C ILE A 113 7.35 6.11 -8.55
N LEU A 114 6.85 5.59 -7.43
CA LEU A 114 7.24 4.27 -6.93
C LEU A 114 6.88 3.16 -7.92
N TYR A 115 5.62 3.14 -8.39
CA TYR A 115 5.16 2.18 -9.39
C TYR A 115 6.05 2.18 -10.65
N LYS A 116 6.28 3.37 -11.22
CA LYS A 116 7.13 3.51 -12.42
C LYS A 116 8.59 3.19 -12.15
N SER A 117 9.10 3.46 -10.96
CA SER A 117 10.49 3.11 -10.61
C SER A 117 10.66 1.58 -10.62
N LEU A 118 9.69 0.85 -10.08
CA LEU A 118 9.70 -0.62 -10.07
C LEU A 118 9.58 -1.19 -11.49
N THR A 119 8.64 -0.71 -12.29
CA THR A 119 8.43 -1.24 -13.65
C THR A 119 9.51 -0.79 -14.64
N CYS A 120 9.93 0.49 -14.60
CA CYS A 120 10.92 1.01 -15.54
C CYS A 120 12.35 0.56 -15.23
N PHE A 121 12.77 0.63 -13.96
CA PHE A 121 14.16 0.34 -13.56
C PHE A 121 14.35 -1.10 -13.09
N ALA A 122 13.47 -1.59 -12.21
CA ALA A 122 13.60 -2.95 -11.68
C ALA A 122 12.97 -4.02 -12.58
N LYS A 123 12.29 -3.64 -13.66
CA LYS A 123 11.55 -4.54 -14.56
C LYS A 123 10.60 -5.47 -13.80
N ALA A 124 10.01 -4.96 -12.72
CA ALA A 124 9.07 -5.71 -11.91
C ALA A 124 7.77 -5.93 -12.69
N ASP A 125 7.24 -7.16 -12.62
CA ASP A 125 5.90 -7.46 -13.09
C ASP A 125 4.87 -6.68 -12.27
N ALA A 126 3.84 -6.20 -12.95
CA ALA A 126 2.82 -5.38 -12.36
C ALA A 126 1.41 -5.85 -12.73
N ALA A 127 0.49 -5.67 -11.79
CA ALA A 127 -0.94 -5.81 -12.01
C ALA A 127 -1.66 -4.72 -11.22
N GLY A 128 -2.64 -4.08 -11.84
CA GLY A 128 -3.35 -2.94 -11.26
C GLY A 128 -4.84 -2.99 -11.55
N ILE A 129 -5.65 -2.89 -10.48
CA ILE A 129 -7.10 -2.76 -10.57
C ILE A 129 -7.57 -1.65 -9.63
N VAL A 130 -8.69 -1.02 -9.98
CA VAL A 130 -9.43 -0.12 -9.11
C VAL A 130 -10.49 -0.94 -8.36
N VAL A 131 -10.49 -0.81 -7.04
CA VAL A 131 -11.41 -1.51 -6.12
C VAL A 131 -12.21 -0.51 -5.29
N GLY A 132 -13.30 -0.97 -4.67
CA GLY A 132 -14.22 -0.15 -3.87
C GLY A 132 -15.51 0.27 -4.59
N ALA A 133 -15.61 -0.01 -5.89
CA ALA A 133 -16.88 -0.02 -6.62
C ALA A 133 -17.60 -1.39 -6.45
N SER A 134 -18.76 -1.56 -7.08
CA SER A 134 -19.48 -2.84 -7.06
C SER A 134 -18.72 -3.98 -7.75
N HIS A 135 -17.86 -3.66 -8.72
CA HIS A 135 -17.02 -4.61 -9.46
C HIS A 135 -15.62 -4.02 -9.65
N PRO A 136 -14.56 -4.85 -9.77
CA PRO A 136 -13.21 -4.35 -10.03
C PRO A 136 -13.12 -3.73 -11.43
N LEU A 137 -12.37 -2.63 -11.56
CA LEU A 137 -12.10 -2.01 -12.86
C LEU A 137 -10.63 -2.15 -13.24
N VAL A 138 -10.37 -2.64 -14.45
CA VAL A 138 -9.03 -2.66 -15.03
C VAL A 138 -8.80 -1.34 -15.75
N VAL A 139 -7.89 -0.52 -15.23
CA VAL A 139 -7.52 0.78 -15.83
C VAL A 139 -6.03 0.78 -16.14
N SER A 140 -5.70 0.37 -17.37
CA SER A 140 -4.30 0.27 -17.81
C SER A 140 -3.73 1.65 -18.18
N SER A 141 -2.44 1.85 -17.92
CA SER A 141 -1.65 2.90 -18.54
C SER A 141 -1.39 2.57 -20.02
N ARG A 142 -1.30 3.60 -20.86
CA ARG A 142 -0.92 3.43 -22.27
C ARG A 142 0.47 2.81 -22.43
N ALA A 143 1.34 3.04 -21.45
CA ALA A 143 2.71 2.54 -21.42
C ALA A 143 2.83 1.10 -20.89
N ASP A 144 1.75 0.51 -20.36
CA ASP A 144 1.78 -0.87 -19.87
C ASP A 144 1.89 -1.85 -21.05
N ASP A 145 2.73 -2.85 -20.89
CA ASP A 145 2.89 -3.94 -21.86
C ASP A 145 1.70 -4.92 -21.83
N ALA A 146 1.74 -5.91 -22.72
CA ALA A 146 0.69 -6.90 -22.83
C ALA A 146 0.57 -7.77 -21.57
N GLU A 147 1.69 -8.07 -20.92
CA GLU A 147 1.76 -8.90 -19.72
C GLU A 147 1.12 -8.19 -18.53
N THR A 148 1.48 -6.93 -18.27
CA THR A 148 0.89 -6.10 -17.21
C THR A 148 -0.63 -6.01 -17.37
N LYS A 149 -1.11 -5.83 -18.62
CA LYS A 149 -2.56 -5.79 -18.93
C LYS A 149 -3.23 -7.14 -18.67
N PHE A 150 -2.60 -8.23 -19.09
CA PHE A 150 -3.11 -9.57 -18.87
C PHE A 150 -3.19 -9.91 -17.37
N LEU A 151 -2.12 -9.66 -16.62
CA LEU A 151 -2.07 -9.88 -15.17
C LEU A 151 -3.12 -9.02 -14.44
N SER A 152 -3.36 -7.79 -14.91
CA SER A 152 -4.42 -6.92 -14.34
C SER A 152 -5.82 -7.48 -14.59
N ILE A 153 -6.09 -8.06 -15.76
CA ILE A 153 -7.37 -8.74 -16.06
C ILE A 153 -7.51 -9.98 -15.18
N LEU A 154 -6.46 -10.78 -15.05
CA LEU A 154 -6.46 -11.97 -14.19
C LEU A 154 -6.72 -11.58 -12.73
N LEU A 155 -6.06 -10.53 -12.23
CA LEU A 155 -6.26 -10.02 -10.89
C LEU A 155 -7.71 -9.55 -10.67
N ALA A 156 -8.30 -8.87 -11.65
CA ALA A 156 -9.72 -8.47 -11.60
C ALA A 156 -10.66 -9.68 -11.54
N ALA A 157 -10.40 -10.73 -12.33
CA ALA A 157 -11.21 -11.94 -12.33
C ALA A 157 -11.14 -12.67 -10.98
N VAL A 158 -9.94 -12.85 -10.43
CA VAL A 158 -9.74 -13.46 -9.11
C VAL A 158 -10.40 -12.62 -8.00
N TYR A 159 -10.33 -11.29 -8.10
CA TYR A 159 -11.01 -10.41 -7.16
C TYR A 159 -12.53 -10.52 -7.26
N ALA A 160 -13.09 -10.54 -8.47
CA ALA A 160 -14.53 -10.67 -8.66
C ALA A 160 -15.07 -12.01 -8.12
N GLU A 161 -14.34 -13.10 -8.33
CA GLU A 161 -14.74 -14.44 -7.86
C GLU A 161 -14.72 -14.56 -6.33
N ARG A 162 -13.69 -14.00 -5.68
CA ARG A 162 -13.44 -14.24 -4.24
C ARG A 162 -13.90 -13.13 -3.31
N HIS A 163 -14.29 -11.96 -3.82
CA HIS A 163 -14.75 -10.85 -2.98
C HIS A 163 -16.22 -10.99 -2.57
N GLU A 164 -16.98 -11.88 -3.23
CA GLU A 164 -18.36 -12.19 -2.86
C GLU A 164 -18.49 -13.27 -1.77
N GLU A 165 -17.38 -13.94 -1.41
CA GLU A 165 -17.28 -14.91 -0.30
C GLU A 165 -16.91 -14.26 1.04
#